data_AF-A0A7K3QQC7-F1
#
_entry.id   AF-A0A7K3QQC7-F1
#
_cell.length_a   1.000
_cell.length_b   1.000
_cell.length_c   1.000
_cell.angle_alpha   90.00
_cell.angle_beta   90.00
_cell.angle_gamma   90.00
#
_symmetry.space_group_name_H-M   'P 1'
#
loop_
_entity.id
_entity.type
_entity.pdbx_description
1 polymer ?
#
loop_
_entity_poly.entity_id
_entity_poly.type
_entity_poly.pdbx_seq_one_letter_code
_entity_poly.pdbx_strand_id
1 'polypeptide(L)'
;MSAKELLDRYVAVWNEPDPAVRRAAVAALWTPDGLQHTQTRRFQGTEDLVARVTEAHDQFVAGQGLRFRAGGEPVGHHGALAFNWLMTPGDSENVLAVGFDVVLLDEDGRITTDYQFNEPPAADAGLDAQADRYLAAVAAGGDVLRKEVADLYLPGALLVDEDGVHEGVEAVAATLEAGGVRHRTGSASAQHDAFRHPWRAESGETGVDLLLRDAQGLVRAHYRFPGAGGRA
;
A
#
# COMPACT_ATOMS: atom_id res chain seq x y z
N MET A 1 -10.96 -12.71 -8.72
CA MET A 1 -11.21 -12.55 -7.28
C MET A 1 -11.54 -11.10 -7.02
N SER A 2 -12.51 -10.79 -6.19
CA SER A 2 -12.81 -9.41 -5.80
C SER A 2 -11.78 -8.88 -4.79
N ALA A 3 -11.68 -7.56 -4.70
CA ALA A 3 -10.89 -6.84 -3.70
C ALA A 3 -11.18 -7.34 -2.26
N LYS A 4 -12.46 -7.50 -1.93
CA LYS A 4 -12.91 -7.97 -0.62
C LYS A 4 -12.51 -9.42 -0.36
N GLU A 5 -12.70 -10.32 -1.32
CA GLU A 5 -12.30 -11.72 -1.18
C GLU A 5 -10.78 -11.85 -0.98
N LEU A 6 -9.97 -11.00 -1.64
CA LEU A 6 -8.53 -11.00 -1.44
C LEU A 6 -8.17 -10.55 -0.02
N LEU A 7 -8.79 -9.48 0.48
CA LEU A 7 -8.59 -9.03 1.86
C LEU A 7 -8.99 -10.12 2.88
N ASP A 8 -10.15 -10.76 2.68
CA ASP A 8 -10.62 -11.82 3.57
C ASP A 8 -9.63 -13.00 3.59
N ARG A 9 -9.10 -13.40 2.42
CA ARG A 9 -8.04 -14.42 2.32
C ARG A 9 -6.72 -13.96 2.93
N TYR A 10 -6.36 -12.70 2.76
CA TYR A 10 -5.16 -12.11 3.31
C TYR A 10 -5.17 -12.18 4.84
N VAL A 11 -6.25 -11.74 5.49
CA VAL A 11 -6.32 -11.79 6.96
C VAL A 11 -6.42 -13.23 7.48
N ALA A 12 -7.02 -14.15 6.72
CA ALA A 12 -7.15 -15.54 7.11
C ALA A 12 -5.79 -16.24 7.29
N VAL A 13 -4.77 -15.97 6.44
CA VAL A 13 -3.48 -16.68 6.55
C VAL A 13 -2.79 -16.45 7.89
N TRP A 14 -2.95 -15.26 8.47
CA TRP A 14 -2.36 -14.88 9.76
C TRP A 14 -3.04 -15.56 10.96
N ASN A 15 -4.29 -15.99 10.78
CA ASN A 15 -5.10 -16.64 11.83
C ASN A 15 -5.13 -18.17 11.72
N GLU A 16 -4.62 -18.75 10.63
CA GLU A 16 -4.69 -20.19 10.35
C GLU A 16 -3.81 -21.01 11.31
N PRO A 17 -4.36 -21.85 12.20
CA PRO A 17 -3.58 -22.60 13.18
C PRO A 17 -2.85 -23.83 12.64
N ASP A 18 -3.34 -24.45 11.56
CA ASP A 18 -2.72 -25.63 10.98
C ASP A 18 -1.53 -25.23 10.08
N PRO A 19 -0.29 -25.64 10.39
CA PRO A 19 0.88 -25.26 9.60
C PRO A 19 0.84 -25.69 8.13
N ALA A 20 0.23 -26.83 7.83
CA ALA A 20 0.12 -27.33 6.46
C ALA A 20 -0.92 -26.52 5.67
N VAL A 21 -2.07 -26.20 6.29
CA VAL A 21 -3.09 -25.33 5.67
C VAL A 21 -2.54 -23.92 5.48
N ARG A 22 -1.85 -23.37 6.48
CA ARG A 22 -1.19 -22.05 6.41
C ARG A 22 -0.20 -21.98 5.25
N ARG A 23 0.65 -23.00 5.12
CA ARG A 23 1.59 -23.10 4.00
C ARG A 23 0.89 -23.10 2.65
N ALA A 24 -0.16 -23.90 2.49
CA ALA A 24 -0.93 -23.95 1.25
C ALA A 24 -1.62 -22.60 0.96
N ALA A 25 -2.15 -21.94 1.99
CA ALA A 25 -2.80 -20.63 1.85
C ALA A 25 -1.80 -19.54 1.42
N VAL A 26 -0.60 -19.48 2.02
CA VAL A 26 0.48 -18.57 1.59
C VAL A 26 0.88 -18.86 0.14
N ALA A 27 1.10 -20.12 -0.20
CA ALA A 27 1.45 -20.53 -1.57
C ALA A 27 0.34 -20.31 -2.60
N ALA A 28 -0.91 -20.08 -2.17
CA ALA A 28 -2.04 -19.75 -3.05
C ALA A 28 -2.32 -18.24 -3.10
N LEU A 29 -1.77 -17.45 -2.18
CA LEU A 29 -2.01 -16.01 -2.08
C LEU A 29 -0.87 -15.20 -2.68
N TRP A 30 0.39 -15.58 -2.42
CA TRP A 30 1.57 -14.98 -3.07
C TRP A 30 2.04 -15.81 -4.25
N THR A 31 2.68 -15.16 -5.22
CA THR A 31 3.50 -15.82 -6.24
C THR A 31 4.69 -16.57 -5.60
N PRO A 32 5.27 -17.59 -6.28
CA PRO A 32 6.38 -18.37 -5.73
C PRO A 32 7.60 -17.53 -5.29
N ASP A 33 7.83 -16.40 -5.95
CA ASP A 33 8.89 -15.41 -5.71
C ASP A 33 8.37 -14.10 -5.10
N GLY A 34 7.12 -14.09 -4.66
CA GLY A 34 6.44 -12.92 -4.10
C GLY A 34 7.15 -12.31 -2.90
N LEU A 35 6.99 -11.00 -2.75
CA LEU A 35 7.68 -10.21 -1.75
C LEU A 35 6.71 -9.70 -0.68
N GLN A 36 7.21 -9.58 0.55
CA GLN A 36 6.60 -8.74 1.56
C GLN A 36 7.65 -7.83 2.20
N HIS A 37 7.34 -6.54 2.24
CA HIS A 37 8.12 -5.48 2.84
C HIS A 37 7.40 -4.97 4.08
N THR A 38 8.11 -4.94 5.21
CA THR A 38 7.69 -4.23 6.41
C THR A 38 8.70 -3.13 6.73
N GLN A 39 8.43 -2.34 7.78
CA GLN A 39 9.33 -1.27 8.24
C GLN A 39 10.78 -1.70 8.44
N THR A 40 10.98 -2.93 8.87
CA THR A 40 12.32 -3.38 9.28
C THR A 40 12.78 -4.64 8.55
N ARG A 41 11.91 -5.30 7.79
CA ARG A 41 12.17 -6.62 7.22
C ARG A 41 11.68 -6.75 5.79
N ARG A 42 12.27 -7.69 5.07
CA ARG A 42 11.91 -8.12 3.73
C ARG A 42 11.85 -9.64 3.72
N PHE A 43 10.80 -10.20 3.16
CA PHE A 43 10.59 -11.64 3.01
C PHE A 43 10.37 -11.95 1.53
N GLN A 44 10.99 -13.02 1.02
CA GLN A 44 10.86 -13.38 -0.38
C GLN A 44 10.58 -14.87 -0.57
N GLY A 45 9.55 -15.14 -1.35
CA GLY A 45 9.15 -16.48 -1.73
C GLY A 45 8.45 -17.26 -0.61
N THR A 46 7.93 -18.42 -0.98
CA THR A 46 6.99 -19.17 -0.14
C THR A 46 7.55 -19.51 1.25
N GLU A 47 8.80 -19.95 1.36
CA GLU A 47 9.36 -20.36 2.66
C GLU A 47 9.49 -19.20 3.64
N ASP A 48 10.06 -18.07 3.20
CA ASP A 48 10.23 -16.90 4.06
C ASP A 48 8.88 -16.33 4.49
N LEU A 49 7.91 -16.29 3.57
CA LEU A 49 6.55 -15.82 3.87
C LEU A 49 5.84 -16.76 4.84
N VAL A 50 5.96 -18.08 4.70
CA VAL A 50 5.40 -19.05 5.67
C VAL A 50 6.04 -18.90 7.04
N ALA A 51 7.36 -18.71 7.10
CA ALA A 51 8.06 -18.46 8.36
C ALA A 51 7.57 -17.17 9.03
N ARG A 52 7.42 -16.09 8.26
CA ARG A 52 6.89 -14.80 8.73
C ARG A 52 5.45 -14.89 9.23
N VAL A 53 4.56 -15.55 8.50
CA VAL A 53 3.17 -15.75 8.92
C VAL A 53 3.12 -16.62 10.18
N THR A 54 3.97 -17.64 10.26
CA THR A 54 4.07 -18.50 11.45
C THR A 54 4.56 -17.76 12.68
N GLU A 55 5.62 -16.94 12.55
CA GLU A 55 6.10 -16.08 13.64
C GLU A 55 4.97 -15.19 14.18
N ALA A 56 4.21 -14.54 13.29
CA ALA A 56 3.11 -13.67 13.68
C ALA A 56 1.98 -14.44 14.38
N HIS A 57 1.57 -15.57 13.81
CA HIS A 57 0.51 -16.40 14.36
C HIS A 57 0.89 -16.87 15.77
N ASP A 58 2.09 -17.42 15.93
CA ASP A 58 2.50 -18.02 17.20
C ASP A 58 2.63 -16.95 18.29
N GLN A 59 3.14 -15.77 17.95
CA GLN A 59 3.25 -14.65 18.88
C GLN A 59 1.90 -14.06 19.27
N PHE A 60 1.07 -13.69 18.29
CA PHE A 60 -0.12 -12.87 18.53
C PHE A 60 -1.40 -13.69 18.67
N VAL A 61 -1.59 -14.70 17.81
CA VAL A 61 -2.83 -15.48 17.76
C VAL A 61 -2.81 -16.59 18.80
N ALA A 62 -1.82 -17.48 18.75
CA ALA A 62 -1.70 -18.59 19.69
C ALA A 62 -1.20 -18.12 21.07
N GLY A 63 -0.18 -17.26 21.10
CA GLY A 63 0.46 -16.82 22.34
C GLY A 63 -0.34 -15.79 23.15
N GLN A 64 -1.13 -14.93 22.49
CA GLN A 64 -1.82 -13.81 23.13
C GLN A 64 -3.35 -13.82 22.92
N GLY A 65 -3.89 -14.76 22.13
CA GLY A 65 -5.32 -14.84 21.86
C GLY A 65 -5.85 -13.69 21.00
N LEU A 66 -4.97 -12.99 20.27
CA LEU A 66 -5.37 -11.91 19.36
C LEU A 66 -5.89 -12.47 18.03
N ARG A 67 -6.54 -11.64 17.23
CA ARG A 67 -7.05 -11.96 15.89
C ARG A 67 -6.74 -10.85 14.92
N PHE A 68 -6.37 -11.22 13.69
CA PHE A 68 -6.30 -10.30 12.56
C PHE A 68 -7.66 -10.26 11.86
N ARG A 69 -8.20 -9.07 11.60
CA ARG A 69 -9.51 -8.85 10.96
C ARG A 69 -9.36 -7.87 9.79
N ALA A 70 -10.22 -7.99 8.79
CA ALA A 70 -10.33 -6.98 7.73
C ALA A 70 -10.75 -5.63 8.34
N GLY A 71 -10.11 -4.54 7.92
CA GLY A 71 -10.43 -3.18 8.33
C GLY A 71 -11.06 -2.39 7.19
N GLY A 72 -12.34 -2.08 7.30
CA GLY A 72 -13.08 -1.32 6.28
C GLY A 72 -13.18 -2.03 4.93
N GLU A 73 -13.50 -1.25 3.89
CA GLU A 73 -13.55 -1.72 2.51
C GLU A 73 -12.21 -1.51 1.80
N PRO A 74 -11.67 -2.54 1.12
CA PRO A 74 -10.44 -2.38 0.36
C PRO A 74 -10.68 -1.59 -0.94
N VAL A 75 -9.67 -0.85 -1.37
CA VAL A 75 -9.69 -0.06 -2.62
C VAL A 75 -8.73 -0.68 -3.61
N GLY A 76 -9.21 -1.14 -4.76
CA GLY A 76 -8.36 -1.80 -5.75
C GLY A 76 -8.74 -1.49 -7.19
N HIS A 77 -7.72 -1.43 -8.04
CA HIS A 77 -7.81 -1.19 -9.48
C HIS A 77 -6.50 -1.66 -10.15
N HIS A 78 -6.55 -1.96 -11.44
CA HIS A 78 -5.37 -2.18 -12.30
C HIS A 78 -4.23 -3.04 -11.68
N GLY A 79 -4.58 -4.16 -11.03
CA GLY A 79 -3.60 -5.07 -10.43
C GLY A 79 -2.97 -4.58 -9.13
N ALA A 80 -3.59 -3.61 -8.44
CA ALA A 80 -3.16 -3.14 -7.14
C ALA A 80 -4.35 -3.02 -6.17
N LEU A 81 -4.08 -3.23 -4.88
CA LEU A 81 -5.09 -3.17 -3.83
C LEU A 81 -4.50 -2.54 -2.57
N ALA A 82 -5.18 -1.54 -2.02
CA ALA A 82 -4.87 -0.91 -0.74
C ALA A 82 -5.96 -1.25 0.28
N PHE A 83 -5.56 -1.64 1.49
CA PHE A 83 -6.51 -2.03 2.54
C PHE A 83 -5.94 -1.85 3.94
N ASN A 84 -6.83 -1.87 4.93
CA ASN A 84 -6.48 -1.93 6.33
C ASN A 84 -6.76 -3.31 6.90
N TRP A 85 -5.98 -3.68 7.92
CA TRP A 85 -6.30 -4.79 8.82
C TRP A 85 -6.25 -4.31 10.26
N LEU A 86 -7.00 -5.00 11.11
CA LEU A 86 -7.16 -4.71 12.53
C LEU A 86 -6.62 -5.88 13.34
N MET A 87 -6.10 -5.59 14.52
CA MET A 87 -5.78 -6.59 15.52
C MET A 87 -6.65 -6.40 16.76
N THR A 88 -7.39 -7.44 17.15
CA THR A 88 -8.35 -7.41 18.28
C THR A 88 -8.09 -8.56 19.26
N PRO A 89 -8.43 -8.44 20.56
CA PRO A 89 -8.47 -9.59 21.47
C PRO A 89 -9.67 -10.49 21.10
N GLY A 90 -9.41 -11.70 20.60
CA GLY A 90 -10.48 -12.58 20.09
C GLY A 90 -11.41 -11.84 19.11
N ASP A 91 -12.71 -12.07 19.28
CA ASP A 91 -13.77 -11.42 18.49
C ASP A 91 -14.26 -10.08 19.09
N SER A 92 -13.46 -9.47 19.96
CA SER A 92 -13.78 -8.17 20.54
C SER A 92 -13.78 -7.07 19.48
N GLU A 93 -14.61 -6.05 19.69
CA GLU A 93 -14.61 -4.81 18.90
C GLU A 93 -13.52 -3.82 19.36
N ASN A 94 -12.76 -4.14 20.41
CA ASN A 94 -11.63 -3.33 20.84
C ASN A 94 -10.41 -3.52 19.93
N VAL A 95 -10.07 -2.49 19.14
CA VAL A 95 -8.92 -2.49 18.23
C VAL A 95 -7.64 -2.14 18.98
N LEU A 96 -6.67 -3.06 19.01
CA LEU A 96 -5.35 -2.86 19.62
C LEU A 96 -4.33 -2.29 18.65
N ALA A 97 -4.44 -2.63 17.37
CA ALA A 97 -3.57 -2.13 16.32
C ALA A 97 -4.31 -2.07 14.99
N VAL A 98 -3.87 -1.15 14.14
CA VAL A 98 -4.28 -1.02 12.75
C VAL A 98 -3.03 -1.11 11.89
N GLY A 99 -3.10 -1.85 10.80
CA GLY A 99 -2.13 -1.79 9.73
C GLY A 99 -2.76 -1.29 8.43
N PHE A 100 -1.90 -0.89 7.51
CA PHE A 100 -2.28 -0.56 6.15
C PHE A 100 -1.30 -1.21 5.18
N ASP A 101 -1.83 -1.93 4.20
CA ASP A 101 -1.02 -2.65 3.24
C ASP A 101 -1.43 -2.26 1.83
N VAL A 102 -0.45 -2.17 0.94
CA VAL A 102 -0.69 -2.11 -0.50
C VAL A 102 -0.06 -3.32 -1.14
N VAL A 103 -0.86 -4.10 -1.85
CA VAL A 103 -0.41 -5.29 -2.58
C VAL A 103 -0.49 -5.03 -4.09
N LEU A 104 0.53 -5.49 -4.80
CA LEU A 104 0.57 -5.59 -6.25
C LEU A 104 0.30 -7.03 -6.65
N LEU A 105 -0.47 -7.21 -7.71
CA LEU A 105 -1.01 -8.49 -8.17
C LEU A 105 -0.52 -8.81 -9.58
N ASP A 106 -0.33 -10.10 -9.86
CA ASP A 106 -0.19 -10.60 -11.22
C ASP A 106 -1.55 -10.75 -11.92
N GLU A 107 -1.53 -11.23 -13.17
CA GLU A 107 -2.73 -11.47 -13.99
C GLU A 107 -3.66 -12.54 -13.38
N ASP A 108 -3.12 -13.45 -12.57
CA ASP A 108 -3.87 -14.48 -11.85
C ASP A 108 -4.45 -13.96 -10.51
N GLY A 109 -4.16 -12.71 -10.15
CA GLY A 109 -4.59 -12.08 -8.91
C GLY A 109 -3.80 -12.54 -7.69
N ARG A 110 -2.58 -13.07 -7.87
CA ARG A 110 -1.66 -13.46 -6.80
C ARG A 110 -0.74 -12.30 -6.46
N ILE A 111 -0.37 -12.19 -5.20
CA ILE A 111 0.47 -11.11 -4.71
C ILE A 111 1.90 -11.29 -5.22
N THR A 112 2.39 -10.31 -5.98
CA THR A 112 3.78 -10.20 -6.41
C THR A 112 4.59 -9.40 -5.40
N THR A 113 4.00 -8.37 -4.79
CA THR A 113 4.64 -7.56 -3.76
C THR A 113 3.61 -7.02 -2.77
N ASP A 114 3.91 -7.13 -1.49
CA ASP A 114 3.12 -6.63 -0.37
C ASP A 114 3.93 -5.57 0.41
N TYR A 115 3.41 -4.36 0.52
CA TYR A 115 4.00 -3.27 1.29
C TYR A 115 3.17 -2.99 2.55
N GLN A 116 3.67 -3.42 3.70
CA GLN A 116 3.04 -3.21 4.99
C GLN A 116 3.51 -1.92 5.65
N PHE A 117 2.57 -1.09 6.10
CA PHE A 117 2.81 0.15 6.82
C PHE A 117 2.12 0.13 8.20
N ASN A 118 2.75 0.80 9.16
CA ASN A 118 2.16 1.03 10.47
C ASN A 118 1.12 2.15 10.41
N GLU A 119 0.03 2.02 11.16
CA GLU A 119 -1.00 3.06 11.30
C GLU A 119 -1.19 3.49 12.77
N PRO A 120 -1.15 4.80 13.08
CA PRO A 120 -0.66 5.87 12.20
C PRO A 120 0.85 5.72 11.96
N PRO A 121 1.36 6.12 10.78
CA PRO A 121 2.79 6.15 10.54
C PRO A 121 3.50 7.10 11.51
N ALA A 122 4.71 6.73 11.93
CA ALA A 122 5.56 7.62 12.71
C ALA A 122 5.87 8.88 11.88
N ALA A 123 5.80 10.05 12.51
CA ALA A 123 6.06 11.31 11.81
C ALA A 123 7.53 11.41 11.42
N ASP A 124 7.79 11.73 10.15
CA ASP A 124 9.11 12.00 9.61
C ASP A 124 9.05 13.31 8.82
N ALA A 125 9.74 14.33 9.33
CA ALA A 125 9.70 15.67 8.74
C ALA A 125 10.27 15.73 7.32
N GLY A 126 11.19 14.83 6.96
CA GLY A 126 11.76 14.75 5.62
C GLY A 126 10.77 14.16 4.63
N LEU A 127 10.12 13.05 5.00
CA LEU A 127 9.08 12.43 4.17
C LEU A 127 7.86 13.35 4.02
N ASP A 128 7.47 14.02 5.09
CA ASP A 128 6.39 15.00 5.07
C ASP A 128 6.70 16.17 4.15
N ALA A 129 7.90 16.75 4.26
CA ALA A 129 8.33 17.83 3.37
C ALA A 129 8.41 17.40 1.91
N GLN A 130 8.79 16.15 1.64
CA GLN A 130 8.78 15.59 0.30
C GLN A 130 7.35 15.50 -0.26
N ALA A 131 6.39 14.97 0.51
CA ALA A 131 4.99 14.92 0.11
C ALA A 131 4.41 16.33 -0.11
N ASP A 132 4.70 17.27 0.78
CA ASP A 132 4.19 18.64 0.69
C ASP A 132 4.75 19.39 -0.53
N ARG A 133 6.04 19.20 -0.86
CA ARG A 133 6.64 19.72 -2.10
C ARG A 133 5.94 19.16 -3.33
N TYR A 134 5.74 17.85 -3.38
CA TYR A 134 5.10 17.19 -4.51
C TYR A 134 3.67 17.71 -4.71
N LEU A 135 2.87 17.78 -3.64
CA LEU A 135 1.51 18.32 -3.70
C LEU A 135 1.48 19.80 -4.10
N ALA A 136 2.45 20.60 -3.66
CA ALA A 136 2.59 21.99 -4.09
C ALA A 136 2.91 22.12 -5.58
N ALA A 137 3.73 21.24 -6.15
CA ALA A 137 3.99 21.21 -7.58
C ALA A 137 2.73 20.85 -8.39
N VAL A 138 1.96 19.86 -7.94
CA VAL A 138 0.65 19.53 -8.53
C VAL A 138 -0.30 20.72 -8.47
N ALA A 139 -0.38 21.40 -7.33
CA ALA A 139 -1.24 22.56 -7.17
C ALA A 139 -0.83 23.76 -8.05
N ALA A 140 0.47 23.93 -8.32
CA ALA A 140 0.97 24.96 -9.22
C ALA A 140 0.67 24.65 -10.69
N GLY A 141 0.62 23.37 -11.08
CA GLY A 141 0.35 22.92 -12.44
C GLY A 141 1.40 23.38 -13.45
N GLY A 142 1.04 23.29 -14.75
CA GLY A 142 1.83 23.83 -15.86
C GLY A 142 3.29 23.40 -15.87
N ASP A 143 4.19 24.34 -16.16
CA ASP A 143 5.62 24.07 -16.28
C ASP A 143 6.29 23.69 -14.95
N VAL A 144 5.73 24.12 -13.82
CA VAL A 144 6.23 23.74 -12.49
C VAL A 144 6.03 22.25 -12.27
N LEU A 145 4.81 21.75 -12.51
CA LEU A 145 4.50 20.33 -12.40
C LEU A 145 5.29 19.49 -13.41
N ARG A 146 5.32 19.91 -14.69
CA ARG A 146 6.07 19.17 -15.72
C ARG A 146 7.54 19.01 -15.37
N LYS A 147 8.16 20.07 -14.85
CA LYS A 147 9.55 20.02 -14.40
C LYS A 147 9.72 19.08 -13.20
N GLU A 148 8.87 19.19 -12.19
CA GLU A 148 8.94 18.33 -11.01
C GLU A 148 8.78 16.84 -11.41
N VAL A 149 7.84 16.51 -12.29
CA VAL A 149 7.67 15.15 -12.81
C VAL A 149 8.90 14.72 -13.61
N ALA A 150 9.41 15.54 -14.52
CA ALA A 150 10.61 15.21 -15.30
C ALA A 150 11.88 15.00 -14.45
N ASP A 151 12.00 15.72 -13.33
CA ASP A 151 13.14 15.60 -12.41
C ASP A 151 13.03 14.39 -11.47
N LEU A 152 11.81 13.95 -11.13
CA LEU A 152 11.57 12.90 -10.12
C LEU A 152 11.11 11.55 -10.69
N TYR A 153 10.60 11.50 -11.91
CA TYR A 153 10.05 10.28 -12.51
C TYR A 153 10.99 9.74 -13.59
N LEU A 154 11.04 8.42 -13.73
CA LEU A 154 11.66 7.78 -14.88
C LEU A 154 10.91 8.19 -16.17
N PRO A 155 11.60 8.28 -17.32
CA PRO A 155 10.95 8.65 -18.59
C PRO A 155 9.74 7.78 -18.96
N GLY A 156 9.78 6.49 -18.61
CA GLY A 156 8.69 5.52 -18.80
C GLY A 156 7.94 5.19 -17.51
N ALA A 157 7.91 6.09 -16.54
CA ALA A 157 7.15 5.88 -15.31
C ALA A 157 5.64 5.77 -15.59
N LEU A 158 4.97 5.01 -14.75
CA LEU A 158 3.51 4.83 -14.81
C LEU A 158 2.84 5.64 -13.71
N LEU A 159 1.73 6.29 -14.03
CA LEU A 159 0.70 6.65 -13.05
C LEU A 159 -0.49 5.72 -13.25
N VAL A 160 -0.98 5.11 -12.17
CA VAL A 160 -2.08 4.15 -12.17
C VAL A 160 -3.15 4.63 -11.20
N ASP A 161 -4.34 4.89 -11.71
CA ASP A 161 -5.51 5.32 -10.95
C ASP A 161 -6.76 4.52 -11.37
N GLU A 162 -7.93 4.95 -10.90
CA GLU A 162 -9.19 4.27 -11.25
C GLU A 162 -9.54 4.39 -12.73
N ASP A 163 -9.04 5.43 -13.41
CA ASP A 163 -9.33 5.70 -14.82
C ASP A 163 -8.41 4.93 -15.77
N GLY A 164 -7.23 4.52 -15.33
CA GLY A 164 -6.34 3.70 -16.15
C GLY A 164 -4.87 3.71 -15.75
N VAL A 165 -4.05 3.29 -16.71
CA VAL A 165 -2.59 3.34 -16.67
C VAL A 165 -2.12 4.43 -17.64
N HIS A 166 -1.34 5.38 -17.13
CA HIS A 166 -0.85 6.55 -17.85
C HIS A 166 0.68 6.48 -17.90
N GLU A 167 1.23 6.24 -19.08
CA GLU A 167 2.66 5.99 -19.26
C GLU A 167 3.42 7.22 -19.76
N GLY A 168 4.55 7.49 -19.10
CA GLY A 168 5.49 8.52 -19.48
C GLY A 168 5.22 9.87 -18.81
N VAL A 169 6.30 10.64 -18.61
CA VAL A 169 6.29 11.88 -17.80
C VAL A 169 5.23 12.90 -18.23
N GLU A 170 4.94 13.01 -19.53
CA GLU A 170 3.91 13.92 -20.04
C GLU A 170 2.49 13.46 -19.67
N ALA A 171 2.20 12.17 -19.80
CA ALA A 171 0.91 11.61 -19.42
C ALA A 171 0.72 11.68 -17.90
N VAL A 172 1.76 11.35 -17.13
CA VAL A 172 1.77 11.49 -15.67
C VAL A 172 1.45 12.93 -15.27
N ALA A 173 2.17 13.93 -15.81
CA ALA A 173 1.94 15.33 -15.47
C ALA A 173 0.51 15.78 -15.83
N ALA A 174 0.00 15.42 -17.00
CA ALA A 174 -1.36 15.75 -17.43
C ALA A 174 -2.43 15.14 -16.51
N THR A 175 -2.28 13.87 -16.11
CA THR A 175 -3.21 13.19 -15.21
C THR A 175 -3.17 13.78 -13.80
N LEU A 176 -1.98 14.15 -13.31
CA LEU A 176 -1.85 14.84 -12.03
C LEU A 176 -2.55 16.21 -12.02
N GLU A 177 -2.37 17.00 -13.08
CA GLU A 177 -3.00 18.31 -13.24
C GLU A 177 -4.52 18.19 -13.33
N ALA A 178 -5.02 17.24 -14.14
CA ALA A 178 -6.46 16.97 -14.28
C ALA A 178 -7.11 16.51 -12.97
N GLY A 179 -6.35 15.82 -12.11
CA GLY A 179 -6.83 15.33 -10.82
C GLY A 179 -7.06 16.41 -9.76
N GLY A 180 -6.72 17.67 -10.01
CA GLY A 180 -6.99 18.79 -9.11
C GLY A 180 -6.09 18.86 -7.86
N VAL A 181 -6.30 19.92 -7.07
CA VAL A 181 -5.50 20.25 -5.88
C VAL A 181 -5.83 19.30 -4.72
N ARG A 182 -4.78 18.82 -4.05
CA ARG A 182 -4.85 17.94 -2.89
C ARG A 182 -3.93 18.44 -1.78
N HIS A 183 -4.31 18.17 -0.54
CA HIS A 183 -3.55 18.50 0.66
C HIS A 183 -3.29 17.24 1.49
N ARG A 184 -2.12 17.15 2.11
CA ARG A 184 -1.77 16.03 2.98
C ARG A 184 -2.65 16.02 4.23
N THR A 185 -3.09 14.84 4.66
CA THR A 185 -4.00 14.67 5.82
C THR A 185 -3.37 13.96 7.02
N GLY A 186 -2.13 13.49 6.90
CA GLY A 186 -1.38 12.77 7.93
C GLY A 186 0.08 12.61 7.52
N SER A 187 0.88 11.90 8.32
CA SER A 187 2.30 11.71 8.01
C SER A 187 2.48 10.88 6.74
N ALA A 188 3.44 11.26 5.91
CA ALA A 188 3.97 10.40 4.86
C ALA A 188 4.78 9.25 5.50
N SER A 189 4.95 8.16 4.77
CA SER A 189 5.77 7.02 5.21
C SER A 189 6.42 6.31 4.04
N ALA A 190 7.51 5.60 4.30
CA ALA A 190 8.24 4.86 3.28
C ALA A 190 8.53 3.44 3.74
N GLN A 191 8.53 2.51 2.79
CA GLN A 191 8.91 1.11 2.97
C GLN A 191 9.81 0.67 1.83
N HIS A 192 11.10 0.52 2.12
CA HIS A 192 12.09 0.16 1.10
C HIS A 192 12.01 1.12 -0.09
N ASP A 193 11.59 0.63 -1.26
CA ASP A 193 11.43 1.42 -2.49
C ASP A 193 10.10 2.20 -2.55
N ALA A 194 9.12 1.85 -1.72
CA ALA A 194 7.84 2.52 -1.64
C ALA A 194 7.86 3.78 -0.76
N PHE A 195 7.14 4.80 -1.20
CA PHE A 195 6.83 6.03 -0.48
C PHE A 195 5.34 6.29 -0.62
N ARG A 196 4.63 6.55 0.47
CA ARG A 196 3.20 6.88 0.43
C ARG A 196 2.88 8.13 1.22
N HIS A 197 1.83 8.82 0.82
CA HIS A 197 1.25 9.90 1.61
C HIS A 197 -0.27 9.92 1.49
N PRO A 198 -1.00 10.12 2.61
CA PRO A 198 -2.44 10.32 2.58
C PRO A 198 -2.78 11.75 2.15
N TRP A 199 -3.91 11.93 1.48
CA TRP A 199 -4.34 13.22 0.97
C TRP A 199 -5.85 13.43 1.12
N ARG A 200 -6.26 14.70 0.97
CA ARG A 200 -7.64 15.15 0.79
C ARG A 200 -7.70 16.19 -0.32
N ALA A 201 -8.61 15.99 -1.26
CA ALA A 201 -8.92 16.95 -2.33
C ALA A 201 -9.84 18.06 -1.81
N GLU A 202 -9.92 19.17 -2.54
CA GLU A 202 -10.85 20.28 -2.21
C GLU A 202 -12.32 19.85 -2.20
N SER A 203 -12.67 18.81 -2.99
CA SER A 203 -14.00 18.19 -2.99
C SER A 203 -14.37 17.49 -1.67
N GLY A 204 -13.39 17.26 -0.79
CA GLY A 204 -13.53 16.51 0.45
C GLY A 204 -13.16 15.04 0.33
N GLU A 205 -12.98 14.52 -0.89
CA GLU A 205 -12.48 13.16 -1.15
C GLU A 205 -11.11 12.96 -0.49
N THR A 206 -10.88 11.78 0.07
CA THR A 206 -9.61 11.38 0.67
C THR A 206 -9.02 10.21 -0.09
N GLY A 207 -7.71 10.01 0.01
CA GLY A 207 -7.08 8.81 -0.51
C GLY A 207 -5.63 8.70 -0.10
N VAL A 208 -4.94 7.72 -0.68
CA VAL A 208 -3.50 7.51 -0.50
C VAL A 208 -2.84 7.41 -1.87
N ASP A 209 -1.75 8.14 -2.05
CA ASP A 209 -0.84 7.94 -3.19
C ASP A 209 0.35 7.10 -2.71
N LEU A 210 0.74 6.11 -3.52
CA LEU A 210 1.90 5.24 -3.34
C LEU A 210 2.83 5.39 -4.54
N LEU A 211 4.04 5.89 -4.31
CA LEU A 211 5.10 6.05 -5.29
C LEU A 211 6.15 4.98 -5.04
N LEU A 212 6.41 4.18 -6.07
CA LEU A 212 7.44 3.17 -6.07
C LEU A 212 8.65 3.68 -6.83
N ARG A 213 9.84 3.55 -6.24
CA ARG A 213 11.06 4.16 -6.74
C ARG A 213 12.08 3.10 -7.20
N ASP A 214 13.03 3.51 -8.02
CA ASP A 214 14.21 2.72 -8.32
C ASP A 214 15.31 2.92 -7.26
N ALA A 215 16.48 2.32 -7.49
CA ALA A 215 17.63 2.43 -6.59
C ALA A 215 18.24 3.85 -6.52
N GLN A 216 17.94 4.70 -7.50
CA GLN A 216 18.37 6.10 -7.57
C GLN A 216 17.34 7.04 -6.91
N GLY A 217 16.18 6.50 -6.52
CA GLY A 217 15.09 7.26 -5.92
C GLY A 217 14.11 7.86 -6.92
N LEU A 218 14.25 7.57 -8.22
CA LEU A 218 13.33 8.03 -9.26
C LEU A 218 12.07 7.18 -9.27
N VAL A 219 10.92 7.81 -9.43
CA VAL A 219 9.61 7.15 -9.44
C VAL A 219 9.47 6.34 -10.71
N ARG A 220 9.23 5.04 -10.56
CA ARG A 220 8.94 4.12 -11.66
C ARG A 220 7.45 3.84 -11.81
N ALA A 221 6.69 3.92 -10.72
CA ALA A 221 5.25 3.73 -10.73
C ALA A 221 4.62 4.54 -9.60
N HIS A 222 3.46 5.15 -9.87
CA HIS A 222 2.69 5.94 -8.94
C HIS A 222 1.25 5.44 -8.95
N TYR A 223 0.82 4.83 -7.87
CA TYR A 223 -0.55 4.36 -7.68
C TYR A 223 -1.34 5.36 -6.85
N ARG A 224 -2.56 5.66 -7.26
CA ARG A 224 -3.50 6.51 -6.53
C ARG A 224 -4.71 5.69 -6.08
N PHE A 225 -5.03 5.72 -4.79
CA PHE A 225 -6.17 4.98 -4.22
C PHE A 225 -7.17 5.94 -3.56
N PRO A 226 -8.13 6.50 -4.31
CA PRO A 226 -9.23 7.27 -3.74
C PRO A 226 -10.04 6.41 -2.76
N GLY A 227 -10.41 6.97 -1.62
CA GLY A 227 -11.10 6.26 -0.53
C GLY A 227 -10.20 5.44 0.41
N ALA A 228 -8.94 5.18 0.05
CA ALA A 228 -8.03 4.41 0.90
C ALA A 228 -7.47 5.24 2.07
N GLY A 229 -7.01 4.54 3.12
CA GLY A 229 -6.37 5.17 4.28
C GLY A 229 -7.34 5.87 5.24
N GLY A 230 -8.66 5.64 5.07
CA GLY A 230 -9.65 6.02 6.07
C GLY A 230 -9.44 5.25 7.38
N ARG A 231 -9.85 5.85 8.51
CA ARG A 231 -9.90 5.10 9.77
C ARG A 231 -11.09 4.14 9.72
N ALA A 232 -10.81 2.84 9.87
CA ALA A 232 -11.82 1.82 10.11
C ALA A 232 -12.59 2.10 11.42
#